data_AF-A0A7K0ZE29-F1
#
_entry.id   AF-A0A7K0ZE29-F1
#
_cell.length_a   1.000
_cell.length_b   1.000
_cell.length_c   1.000
_cell.angle_alpha   90.00
_cell.angle_beta   90.00
_cell.angle_gamma   90.00
#
_symmetry.space_group_name_H-M   'P 1'
#
loop_
_entity.id
_entity.type
_entity.pdbx_description
1 polymer ?
#
loop_
_entity_poly.entity_id
_entity_poly.type
_entity_poly.pdbx_seq_one_letter_code
_entity_poly.pdbx_strand_id
1 'polypeptide(L)' 'PAAGGTPLIISGLGGAQGYPMSTTQPGSEFRSNTDHGVVLLTLTPTTFSWGFVSATDNSTSDAGSSTCTP' A
#
# COMPACT_ATOMS: atom_id res chain seq x y z
N PRO A 1 10.22 3.06 -4.08
CA PRO A 1 11.01 1.85 -4.39
C PRO A 1 12.42 2.18 -4.88
N ALA A 2 13.39 1.27 -4.70
CA ALA A 2 14.67 1.38 -5.40
C ALA A 2 14.45 1.35 -6.92
N ALA A 3 15.28 2.06 -7.69
CA ALA A 3 15.18 2.07 -9.15
C ALA A 3 15.23 0.63 -9.70
N GLY A 4 14.17 0.21 -10.41
CA GLY A 4 14.02 -1.14 -10.98
C GLY A 4 13.44 -2.21 -10.03
N GLY A 5 13.11 -1.87 -8.78
CA GLY A 5 12.47 -2.79 -7.82
C GLY A 5 10.95 -2.80 -7.92
N THR A 6 10.32 -3.94 -7.61
CA THR A 6 8.85 -4.04 -7.49
C THR A 6 8.42 -3.72 -6.05
N PRO A 7 7.43 -2.85 -5.83
CA PRO A 7 6.91 -2.57 -4.49
C PRO A 7 6.21 -3.80 -3.89
N LEU A 8 6.41 -4.02 -2.59
CA LEU A 8 5.65 -4.99 -1.80
C LEU A 8 4.52 -4.25 -1.07
N ILE A 9 3.28 -4.65 -1.31
CA ILE A 9 2.10 -4.09 -0.67
C ILE A 9 1.46 -5.17 0.22
N ILE A 10 1.31 -4.87 1.51
CA ILE A 10 0.61 -5.71 2.49
C ILE A 10 -0.67 -4.98 2.89
N SER A 11 -1.83 -5.52 2.52
CA SER A 11 -3.15 -4.96 2.88
C SER A 11 -3.94 -5.97 3.72
N GLY A 12 -3.60 -6.04 5.01
CA GLY A 12 -4.21 -6.97 5.98
C GLY A 12 -5.28 -6.35 6.88
N LEU A 13 -5.72 -5.12 6.61
CA LEU A 13 -6.55 -4.30 7.50
C LEU A 13 -8.03 -4.26 7.07
N GLY A 14 -8.56 -5.36 6.54
CA GLY A 14 -9.93 -5.40 6.02
C GLY A 14 -11.07 -5.36 7.06
N GLY A 15 -10.77 -5.41 8.36
CA GLY A 15 -11.78 -5.27 9.43
C GLY A 15 -11.56 -6.13 10.68
N ALA A 16 -10.67 -7.13 10.62
CA ALA A 16 -10.21 -7.83 11.82
C ALA A 16 -9.20 -6.97 12.60
N GLN A 17 -9.05 -7.22 13.91
CA GLN A 17 -8.05 -6.51 14.71
C GLN A 17 -6.64 -6.64 14.11
N GLY A 18 -5.95 -5.50 13.99
CA GLY A 18 -4.58 -5.44 13.53
C GLY A 18 -3.60 -6.02 14.54
N TYR A 19 -2.44 -6.46 14.04
CA TYR A 19 -1.32 -6.88 14.88
C TYR A 19 -0.44 -5.69 15.25
N PRO A 20 0.24 -5.71 16.41
CA PRO A 20 1.21 -4.68 16.77
C PRO A 20 2.35 -4.64 15.75
N MET A 21 2.77 -3.43 15.38
CA MET A 21 3.90 -3.23 14.48
C MET A 21 5.23 -3.45 15.21
N SER A 22 6.07 -4.33 14.66
CA SER A 22 7.44 -4.56 15.15
C SER A 22 8.45 -3.59 14.51
N THR A 23 9.74 -3.80 14.77
CA THR A 23 10.88 -3.03 14.25
C THR A 23 10.77 -2.81 12.74
N THR A 24 10.88 -1.54 12.32
CA THR A 24 10.92 -1.15 10.91
C THR A 24 12.14 -1.76 10.22
N GLN A 25 11.93 -2.37 9.05
CA GLN A 25 13.00 -2.93 8.23
C GLN A 25 13.39 -1.94 7.12
N PRO A 26 14.66 -1.94 6.65
CA PRO A 26 15.08 -1.16 5.50
C PRO A 26 14.18 -1.40 4.28
N GLY A 27 13.86 -0.32 3.55
CA GLY A 27 12.96 -0.38 2.40
C GLY A 27 11.45 -0.32 2.73
N SER A 28 11.07 -0.23 4.01
CA SER A 28 9.68 0.07 4.38
C SER A 28 9.36 1.53 4.08
N GLU A 29 8.50 1.78 3.09
CA GLU A 29 8.14 3.14 2.64
C GLU A 29 6.97 3.74 3.45
N PHE A 30 5.93 2.94 3.72
CA PHE A 30 4.78 3.32 4.54
C PHE A 30 4.35 2.16 5.44
N ARG A 31 3.92 2.47 6.67
CA ARG A 31 3.46 1.49 7.66
C ARG A 31 2.34 2.09 8.52
N SER A 32 1.23 1.40 8.61
CA SER A 32 0.13 1.74 9.52
C SER A 32 -0.62 0.47 9.93
N ASN A 33 -1.15 0.45 11.15
CA ASN A 33 -2.11 -0.54 11.64
C ASN A 33 -3.32 0.13 12.31
N THR A 34 -3.54 1.42 12.05
CA THR A 34 -4.54 2.25 12.71
C THR A 34 -5.92 2.12 12.08
N ASP A 35 -5.98 2.24 10.75
CA ASP A 35 -7.24 2.34 10.02
C ASP A 35 -7.55 1.05 9.26
N HIS A 36 -8.82 0.64 9.29
CA HIS A 36 -9.31 -0.38 8.37
C HIS A 36 -9.53 0.20 6.99
N GLY A 37 -9.33 -0.60 5.95
CA GLY A 37 -9.43 -0.12 4.59
C GLY A 37 -9.05 -1.16 3.56
N VAL A 38 -8.95 -0.70 2.31
CA VAL A 38 -8.64 -1.53 1.14
C VAL A 38 -7.60 -0.84 0.26
N VAL A 39 -6.82 -1.62 -0.47
CA VAL A 39 -5.96 -1.08 -1.53
C VAL A 39 -6.74 -1.04 -2.83
N LEU A 40 -6.82 0.15 -3.44
CA LEU A 40 -7.25 0.35 -4.81
C LEU A 40 -6.04 0.27 -5.73
N LEU A 41 -6.03 -0.70 -6.64
CA LEU A 41 -5.03 -0.83 -7.71
C LEU A 41 -5.64 -0.41 -9.04
N THR A 42 -4.98 0.54 -9.71
CA THR A 42 -5.31 0.95 -11.08
C THR A 42 -4.20 0.50 -12.01
N LEU A 43 -4.55 -0.31 -13.01
CA LEU A 43 -3.59 -0.91 -13.93
C LEU A 43 -3.73 -0.30 -15.31
N THR A 44 -2.60 -0.02 -15.95
CA THR A 44 -2.50 0.32 -17.37
C THR A 44 -1.53 -0.67 -18.05
N PRO A 45 -1.40 -0.66 -19.39
CA PRO A 45 -0.50 -1.58 -20.08
C PRO A 45 0.98 -1.48 -19.65
N THR A 46 1.44 -0.32 -19.17
CA THR A 46 2.86 -0.08 -18.86
C THR A 46 3.10 0.54 -17.48
N THR A 47 2.05 0.81 -16.71
CA THR A 47 2.13 1.41 -15.37
C THR A 47 1.04 0.86 -14.47
N PHE A 48 1.25 0.98 -13.17
CA PHE A 48 0.20 0.82 -12.18
C PHE A 48 0.30 1.89 -11.11
N SER A 49 -0.82 2.20 -10.47
CA SER A 49 -0.88 3.03 -9.27
C SER A 49 -1.64 2.32 -8.17
N TRP A 50 -1.30 2.66 -6.92
CA TRP A 50 -2.00 2.18 -5.74
C TRP A 50 -2.46 3.35 -4.87
N GLY A 51 -3.53 3.11 -4.11
CA GLY A 51 -3.95 3.95 -3.00
C GLY A 51 -4.58 3.09 -1.90
N PHE A 52 -4.19 3.30 -0.64
CA PHE A 52 -4.90 2.72 0.50
C PHE A 52 -6.07 3.63 0.87
N VAL A 53 -7.30 3.14 0.70
CA VAL A 53 -8.54 3.86 0.98
C VAL A 53 -9.07 3.45 2.35
N SER A 54 -9.16 4.42 3.25
CA SER A 54 -9.73 4.26 4.59
C SER A 54 -11.22 3.93 4.52
N ALA A 55 -11.66 2.94 5.28
CA ALA A 55 -13.08 2.59 5.42
C ALA A 55 -13.86 3.59 6.28
N THR A 56 -13.18 4.44 7.05
CA THR A 56 -13.81 5.42 7.95
C THR A 56 -14.37 6.61 7.19
N ASP A 57 -13.65 7.08 6.17
CA ASP A 57 -13.91 8.36 5.52
C ASP A 57 -13.59 8.39 4.01
N ASN A 58 -13.22 7.25 3.43
CA ASN A 58 -12.76 7.12 2.04
C ASN A 58 -11.54 7.99 1.69
N SER A 59 -10.80 8.49 2.69
CA SER A 59 -9.55 9.20 2.45
C SER A 59 -8.46 8.24 1.99
N THR A 60 -7.47 8.75 1.24
CA THR A 60 -6.31 7.97 0.83
C THR A 60 -5.13 8.28 1.74
N SER A 61 -4.62 7.29 2.49
CA SER A 61 -3.56 7.48 3.48
C SER A 61 -2.16 7.10 2.99
N ASP A 62 -2.07 6.25 1.96
CA ASP A 62 -0.85 5.94 1.21
C ASP A 62 -1.19 5.85 -0.27
N ALA A 63 -0.30 6.36 -1.14
CA ALA A 63 -0.48 6.28 -2.57
C ALA A 63 0.86 6.34 -3.31
N GLY A 64 0.89 5.73 -4.48
CA GLY A 64 2.03 5.80 -5.38
C GLY A 64 1.77 5.19 -6.74
N SER A 65 2.80 5.20 -7.58
CA SER A 65 2.78 4.60 -8.89
C SER A 65 4.13 4.01 -9.26
N SER A 66 4.12 3.04 -10.17
CA SER A 66 5.32 2.43 -10.73
C SER A 66 5.09 2.01 -12.17
N THR A 67 6.19 1.91 -12.93
CA THR A 67 6.18 1.32 -14.26
C THR A 67 6.12 -0.20 -14.16
N CYS A 68 5.47 -0.82 -15.14
CA CYS A 68 5.41 -2.26 -15.36
C CYS A 68 5.64 -2.49 -16.86
N THR A 69 6.89 -2.39 -17.27
CA THR A 69 7.31 -2.63 -18.66
C THR A 69 7.89 -4.04 -18.77
N PRO A 70 7.59 -4.77 -19.86
CA PRO A 70 8.24 -6.06 -20.15
C PRO A 70 9.77 -5.98 -20.17
#